data_AF-R2XKT5-F1
#
_entry.id   AF-R2XKT5-F1
#
_cell.length_a   1.000
_cell.length_b   1.000
_cell.length_c   1.000
_cell.angle_alpha   90.00
_cell.angle_beta   90.00
_cell.angle_gamma   90.00
#
_symmetry.space_group_name_H-M   'P 1'
#
loop_
_entity.id
_entity.type
_entity.pdbx_description
1 polymer ?
#
loop_
_entity_poly.entity_id
_entity_poly.type
_entity_poly.pdbx_seq_one_letter_code
_entity_poly.pdbx_strand_id
1 'polypeptide(L)'
;MSEGANQGLFVIVAVVIFGIFVLISYVLFKDTLKPRLSNIFTDGLEQAEDAIDPKIITKITIIEKTNEIKNLKKNQTEEYYIKVFANAFEFRDQDGDIIKSRKLNLEFKFHDRSTNYPTFEQFMNSSIDGHSNLRLGVTATAKTEKSVSAATKVNGSSGITIFGSL
;
A
#
# COMPACT_ATOMS: atom_id res chain seq x y z
N MET A 1 -14.65 -52.58 -37.88
CA MET A 1 -13.52 -51.72 -37.45
C MET A 1 -14.00 -50.34 -36.96
N SER A 2 -15.02 -50.25 -36.09
CA SER A 2 -15.55 -48.95 -35.61
C SER A 2 -15.24 -48.62 -34.14
N GLU A 3 -14.53 -49.50 -33.41
CA GLU A 3 -14.26 -49.29 -31.97
C GLU A 3 -13.10 -48.30 -31.72
N GLY A 4 -12.06 -48.30 -32.57
CA GLY A 4 -10.88 -47.42 -32.40
C GLY A 4 -11.15 -45.93 -32.66
N ALA A 5 -12.07 -45.59 -33.58
CA ALA A 5 -12.42 -44.20 -33.88
C ALA A 5 -13.24 -43.55 -32.75
N ASN A 6 -14.15 -44.30 -32.11
CA ASN A 6 -14.91 -43.81 -30.96
C ASN A 6 -14.04 -43.66 -29.70
N GLN A 7 -13.07 -44.55 -29.47
CA GLN A 7 -12.14 -44.43 -28.34
C GLN A 7 -11.25 -43.18 -28.44
N GLY A 8 -10.73 -42.87 -29.64
CA GLY A 8 -9.93 -41.65 -29.86
C GLY A 8 -10.70 -40.35 -29.58
N LEU A 9 -11.98 -40.29 -29.99
CA LEU A 9 -12.84 -39.13 -29.72
C LEU A 9 -13.08 -38.93 -28.22
N PHE A 10 -13.33 -40.01 -27.47
CA PHE A 10 -13.50 -39.95 -26.02
C PHE A 10 -12.25 -39.41 -25.30
N VAL A 11 -11.06 -39.82 -25.74
CA VAL A 11 -9.79 -39.34 -25.17
C VAL A 11 -9.60 -37.84 -25.41
N ILE A 12 -9.88 -37.36 -26.63
CA ILE A 12 -9.77 -35.93 -26.97
C ILE A 12 -10.74 -35.10 -26.12
N VAL A 13 -12.00 -35.54 -26.02
CA VAL A 13 -13.02 -34.86 -25.21
C VAL A 13 -12.60 -34.80 -23.73
N ALA A 14 -12.04 -35.89 -23.19
CA ALA A 14 -11.55 -35.93 -21.83
C ALA A 14 -10.41 -34.93 -21.58
N VAL A 15 -9.45 -34.82 -22.51
CA VAL A 15 -8.34 -33.86 -22.41
C VAL A 15 -8.83 -32.41 -22.46
N VAL A 16 -9.81 -32.11 -23.32
CA VAL A 16 -10.39 -30.76 -23.43
C VAL A 16 -11.12 -30.37 -22.14
N ILE A 17 -11.96 -31.25 -21.60
CA ILE A 17 -12.68 -30.99 -20.33
C ILE A 17 -11.68 -30.83 -19.18
N PHE A 18 -10.66 -31.69 -19.11
CA PHE A 18 -9.61 -31.59 -18.10
C PHE A 18 -8.83 -30.26 -18.20
N GLY A 19 -8.48 -29.84 -19.42
CA GLY A 19 -7.81 -28.56 -19.65
C GLY A 19 -8.65 -27.37 -19.20
N ILE A 20 -9.95 -27.38 -19.49
CA ILE A 20 -10.88 -26.34 -19.03
C ILE A 20 -10.98 -26.34 -17.50
N PHE A 21 -11.07 -27.51 -16.88
CA PHE A 21 -11.11 -27.64 -15.42
C PHE A 21 -9.85 -27.07 -14.76
N VAL A 22 -8.67 -27.38 -15.30
CA VAL A 22 -7.39 -26.84 -14.82
C VAL A 22 -7.35 -25.32 -14.98
N LEU A 23 -7.82 -24.80 -16.12
CA LEU A 23 -7.83 -23.36 -16.38
C LEU A 23 -8.76 -22.61 -15.41
N ILE A 24 -9.99 -23.09 -15.21
CA ILE A 24 -10.95 -22.49 -14.26
C ILE A 24 -10.38 -22.54 -12.84
N SER A 25 -9.82 -23.70 -12.45
CA SER A 25 -9.19 -23.86 -11.14
C SER A 25 -8.02 -22.90 -10.94
N TYR A 26 -7.20 -22.68 -11.98
CA TYR A 26 -6.09 -21.74 -11.96
C TYR A 26 -6.57 -20.29 -11.81
N VAL A 27 -7.57 -19.88 -12.59
CA VAL A 27 -8.15 -18.52 -12.51
C VAL A 27 -8.78 -18.29 -11.12
N LEU A 28 -9.58 -19.23 -10.63
CA LEU A 28 -10.16 -19.16 -9.28
C LEU A 28 -9.07 -19.06 -8.20
N PHE A 29 -8.01 -19.85 -8.31
CA PHE A 29 -6.91 -19.80 -7.37
C PHE A 29 -6.19 -18.46 -7.41
N LYS A 30 -5.81 -17.99 -8.61
CA LYS A 30 -5.04 -16.77 -8.80
C LYS A 30 -5.81 -15.53 -8.38
N ASP A 31 -7.07 -15.43 -8.77
CA ASP A 31 -7.84 -14.20 -8.65
C ASP A 31 -8.66 -14.14 -7.36
N THR A 32 -8.98 -15.30 -6.75
CA THR A 32 -9.80 -15.35 -5.53
C THR A 32 -9.07 -15.94 -4.34
N LEU A 33 -8.54 -17.16 -4.44
CA LEU A 33 -7.97 -17.85 -3.26
C LEU A 33 -6.64 -17.24 -2.80
N LYS A 34 -5.73 -16.98 -3.73
CA LYS A 34 -4.41 -16.42 -3.44
C LYS A 34 -4.48 -15.09 -2.68
N PRO A 35 -5.24 -14.07 -3.12
CA PRO A 35 -5.36 -12.82 -2.36
C PRO A 35 -6.03 -13.03 -0.99
N ARG A 36 -7.10 -13.83 -0.91
CA ARG A 36 -7.79 -14.09 0.37
C ARG A 36 -6.88 -14.78 1.40
N LEU A 37 -6.14 -15.80 0.97
CA LEU A 37 -5.19 -16.49 1.86
C LEU A 37 -4.07 -15.55 2.29
N SER A 38 -3.51 -14.76 1.37
CA SER A 38 -2.49 -13.76 1.69
C SER A 38 -2.98 -12.77 2.76
N ASN A 39 -4.22 -12.31 2.64
CA ASN A 39 -4.82 -11.40 3.62
C ASN A 39 -4.97 -12.08 4.98
N ILE A 40 -5.53 -13.29 5.04
CA ILE A 40 -5.71 -14.02 6.31
C ILE A 40 -4.36 -14.29 7.00
N PHE A 41 -3.34 -14.68 6.25
CA PHE A 41 -2.00 -14.88 6.80
C PHE A 41 -1.39 -13.58 7.32
N THR A 42 -1.58 -12.47 6.59
CA THR A 42 -1.10 -11.16 7.02
C THR A 42 -1.81 -10.70 8.28
N ASP A 43 -3.15 -10.79 8.32
CA ASP A 43 -3.97 -10.44 9.48
C ASP A 43 -3.62 -11.29 10.71
N GLY A 44 -3.43 -12.60 10.52
CA GLY A 44 -3.03 -13.50 11.60
C GLY A 44 -1.63 -13.20 12.14
N LEU A 45 -0.69 -12.83 11.28
CA LEU A 45 0.64 -12.40 11.69
C LEU A 45 0.57 -11.07 12.45
N GLU A 46 -0.22 -10.10 11.96
CA GLU A 46 -0.42 -8.83 12.65
C GLU A 46 -1.02 -9.03 14.05
N GLN A 47 -2.04 -9.89 14.18
CA GLN A 47 -2.65 -10.23 15.46
C GLN A 47 -1.65 -10.89 16.43
N ALA A 48 -0.83 -11.82 15.94
CA ALA A 48 0.17 -12.47 16.76
C ALA A 48 1.25 -11.49 17.24
N GLU A 49 1.70 -10.58 16.38
CA GLU A 49 2.68 -9.57 16.77
C GLU A 49 2.08 -8.54 17.75
N ASP A 50 0.83 -8.14 17.59
CA ASP A 50 0.16 -7.22 18.52
C ASP A 50 -0.10 -7.87 19.89
N ALA A 51 -0.31 -9.19 19.94
CA ALA A 51 -0.39 -9.93 21.20
C ALA A 51 0.95 -9.96 21.97
N ILE A 52 2.08 -9.95 21.25
CA ILE A 52 3.42 -9.97 21.85
C ILE A 52 3.88 -8.56 22.24
N ASP A 53 3.45 -7.55 21.48
CA ASP A 53 3.73 -6.14 21.76
C ASP A 53 2.42 -5.37 22.01
N PRO A 54 1.78 -5.55 23.18
CA PRO A 54 0.50 -4.93 23.53
C PRO A 54 0.65 -3.45 23.91
N LYS A 55 1.81 -2.84 23.63
CA LYS A 55 2.13 -1.47 24.03
C LYS A 55 1.05 -0.52 23.52
N ILE A 56 0.37 0.14 24.46
CA ILE A 56 -0.63 1.15 24.17
C ILE A 56 0.12 2.42 23.77
N ILE A 57 -0.09 2.86 22.52
CA ILE A 57 0.47 4.10 22.00
C ILE A 57 -0.38 5.24 22.53
N THR A 58 0.20 6.12 23.35
CA THR A 58 -0.49 7.28 23.93
C THR A 58 -0.01 8.60 23.33
N LYS A 59 1.13 8.58 22.63
CA LYS A 59 1.69 9.71 21.91
C LYS A 59 2.39 9.21 20.64
N ILE A 60 2.28 9.98 19.57
CA ILE A 60 3.03 9.75 18.34
C ILE A 60 3.93 10.95 18.08
N THR A 61 5.19 10.68 17.76
CA THR A 61 6.15 11.66 17.24
C THR A 61 6.51 11.25 15.82
N ILE A 62 6.45 12.19 14.88
CA ILE A 62 6.79 11.95 13.47
C ILE A 62 8.12 12.63 13.17
N ILE A 63 9.03 11.89 12.54
CA ILE A 63 10.31 12.39 12.08
C ILE A 63 10.39 12.23 10.56
N GLU A 64 10.68 13.32 9.85
CA GLU A 64 10.98 13.28 8.42
C GLU A 64 12.41 12.76 8.23
N LYS A 65 12.56 11.60 7.60
CA LYS A 65 13.88 10.95 7.39
C LYS A 65 14.64 11.54 6.23
N THR A 66 13.95 12.26 5.35
CA THR A 66 14.51 12.91 4.18
C THR A 66 13.78 14.22 3.93
N ASN A 67 14.48 15.19 3.35
CA ASN A 67 13.88 16.45 2.92
C ASN A 67 13.28 16.35 1.51
N GLU A 68 13.64 15.31 0.74
CA GLU A 68 13.23 15.14 -0.65
C GLU A 68 13.16 13.68 -1.10
N ILE A 69 12.21 13.37 -2.00
CA ILE A 69 12.09 12.10 -2.73
C ILE A 69 12.37 12.34 -4.22
N LYS A 70 13.62 12.12 -4.65
CA LYS A 70 14.11 12.46 -6.00
C LYS A 70 13.64 11.50 -7.11
N ASN A 71 13.57 10.20 -6.82
CA ASN A 71 13.35 9.15 -7.83
C ASN A 71 11.95 8.53 -7.71
N LEU A 72 10.93 9.35 -7.46
CA LEU A 72 9.56 8.86 -7.39
C LEU A 72 9.11 8.42 -8.79
N LYS A 73 8.84 7.12 -8.96
CA LYS A 73 8.37 6.59 -10.25
C LYS A 73 6.93 7.05 -10.50
N LYS A 74 6.66 7.43 -11.75
CA LYS A 74 5.34 7.85 -12.22
C LYS A 74 4.48 6.65 -12.64
N ASN A 75 3.17 6.85 -12.74
CA ASN A 75 2.18 5.86 -13.21
C ASN A 75 2.29 4.53 -12.47
N GLN A 76 2.53 4.58 -11.16
CA GLN A 76 2.62 3.41 -10.31
C GLN A 76 1.29 3.13 -9.60
N THR A 77 1.20 1.98 -8.94
CA THR A 77 0.06 1.62 -8.10
C THR A 77 0.02 2.46 -6.82
N GLU A 78 -1.16 2.62 -6.23
CA GLU A 78 -1.33 3.26 -4.92
C GLU A 78 -0.41 2.63 -3.86
N GLU A 79 -0.31 1.30 -3.83
CA GLU A 79 0.56 0.54 -2.94
C GLU A 79 2.04 0.96 -3.05
N TYR A 80 2.52 1.24 -4.26
CA TYR A 80 3.88 1.73 -4.47
C TYR A 80 4.08 3.09 -3.78
N TYR A 81 3.17 4.03 -4.02
CA TYR A 81 3.28 5.38 -3.46
C TYR A 81 3.15 5.37 -1.93
N ILE A 82 2.18 4.63 -1.38
CA ILE A 82 2.03 4.45 0.08
C ILE A 82 3.33 3.92 0.68
N LYS A 83 3.94 2.90 0.07
CA LYS A 83 5.20 2.32 0.56
C LYS A 83 6.35 3.34 0.53
N VAL A 84 6.50 4.08 -0.57
CA VAL A 84 7.57 5.09 -0.70
C VAL A 84 7.37 6.22 0.31
N PHE A 85 6.14 6.72 0.45
CA PHE A 85 5.82 7.82 1.36
C PHE A 85 5.95 7.41 2.82
N ALA A 86 5.42 6.25 3.21
CA ALA A 86 5.56 5.73 4.57
C ALA A 86 7.04 5.60 4.97
N ASN A 87 7.90 5.15 4.05
CA ASN A 87 9.34 5.00 4.30
C ASN A 87 10.10 6.33 4.47
N ALA A 88 9.51 7.45 4.04
CA ALA A 88 10.07 8.78 4.21
C ALA A 88 9.90 9.33 5.64
N PHE A 89 9.05 8.68 6.45
CA PHE A 89 8.80 9.06 7.84
C PHE A 89 9.24 7.96 8.80
N GLU A 90 9.60 8.36 10.00
CA GLU A 90 9.75 7.49 11.17
C GLU A 90 8.72 7.90 12.22
N PHE A 91 8.06 6.91 12.80
CA PHE A 91 7.04 7.12 13.83
C PHE A 91 7.60 6.61 15.14
N ARG A 92 7.55 7.42 16.19
CA ARG A 92 7.99 7.06 17.53
C ARG A 92 6.90 7.23 18.56
N ASP A 93 6.89 6.41 19.59
CA ASP A 93 5.91 6.48 20.67
C ASP A 93 6.32 7.43 21.79
N GLN A 94 5.59 7.37 22.92
CA GLN A 94 5.84 8.17 24.11
C GLN A 94 7.24 7.96 24.73
N ASP A 95 7.84 6.79 24.54
CA ASP A 95 9.15 6.43 25.10
C ASP A 95 10.28 6.64 24.07
N GLY A 96 9.92 7.00 22.84
CA GLY A 96 10.85 7.18 21.73
C GLY A 96 11.13 5.89 20.95
N ASP A 97 10.44 4.79 21.24
CA ASP A 97 10.57 3.54 20.49
C ASP A 97 9.89 3.66 19.12
N ILE A 98 10.40 2.94 18.12
CA ILE A 98 9.85 2.99 16.76
C ILE A 98 8.48 2.27 16.73
N ILE A 99 7.45 3.00 16.32
CA ILE A 99 6.13 2.45 16.02
C ILE A 99 6.16 1.86 14.60
N LYS A 100 5.82 0.59 14.48
CA LYS A 100 5.61 -0.05 13.18
C LYS A 100 4.39 0.58 12.50
N SER A 101 4.51 0.95 11.22
CA SER A 101 3.45 1.63 10.46
C SER A 101 2.10 0.91 10.47
N ARG A 102 2.08 -0.42 10.56
CA ARG A 102 0.84 -1.21 10.68
C ARG A 102 0.00 -0.90 11.91
N LYS A 103 0.58 -0.38 12.99
CA LYS A 103 -0.14 0.04 14.21
C LYS A 103 -0.80 1.42 14.04
N LEU A 104 -0.57 2.05 12.89
CA LEU A 104 -1.02 3.39 12.57
C LEU A 104 -1.94 3.36 11.35
N ASN A 105 -2.91 4.25 11.32
CA ASN A 105 -3.58 4.68 10.11
C ASN A 105 -2.83 5.90 9.59
N LEU A 106 -2.30 5.81 8.36
CA LEU A 106 -1.53 6.86 7.74
C LEU A 106 -2.38 7.56 6.67
N GLU A 107 -2.52 8.87 6.78
CA GLU A 107 -3.17 9.72 5.78
C GLU A 107 -2.13 10.68 5.22
N PHE A 108 -1.79 10.53 3.94
CA PHE A 108 -0.82 11.39 3.29
C PHE A 108 -1.48 12.69 2.82
N LYS A 109 -0.79 13.80 3.11
CA LYS A 109 -1.22 15.15 2.76
C LYS A 109 -0.26 15.72 1.75
N PHE A 110 -0.82 16.39 0.75
CA PHE A 110 -0.06 17.03 -0.31
C PHE A 110 -0.34 18.51 -0.33
N HIS A 111 0.64 19.29 -0.76
CA HIS A 111 0.49 20.71 -0.99
C HIS A 111 1.32 21.14 -2.20
N ASP A 112 0.71 21.83 -3.16
CA ASP A 112 1.41 22.39 -4.32
C ASP A 112 1.99 23.79 -4.03
N ARG A 113 2.70 24.39 -4.98
CA ARG A 113 3.24 25.75 -4.80
C ARG A 113 2.17 26.84 -4.83
N SER A 114 0.97 26.54 -5.34
CA SER A 114 -0.14 27.46 -5.60
C SER A 114 -1.17 27.48 -4.48
N THR A 115 -0.85 26.94 -3.30
CA THR A 115 -1.70 26.83 -2.10
C THR A 115 -2.80 25.77 -2.15
N ASN A 116 -2.82 24.92 -3.16
CA ASN A 116 -3.79 23.83 -3.24
C ASN A 116 -3.31 22.61 -2.45
N TYR A 117 -4.27 21.89 -1.89
CA TYR A 117 -4.05 20.63 -1.18
C TYR A 117 -4.70 19.49 -1.97
N PRO A 118 -3.98 18.87 -2.94
CA PRO A 118 -4.56 17.77 -3.69
C PRO A 118 -4.81 16.57 -2.80
N THR A 119 -5.91 15.86 -3.05
CA THR A 119 -6.15 14.55 -2.44
C THR A 119 -5.14 13.52 -2.97
N PHE A 120 -5.04 12.37 -2.31
CA PHE A 120 -4.18 11.29 -2.80
C PHE A 120 -4.58 10.83 -4.21
N GLU A 121 -5.88 10.70 -4.48
CA GLU A 121 -6.41 10.37 -5.81
C GLU A 121 -6.07 11.46 -6.84
N GLN A 122 -6.21 12.73 -6.48
CA GLN A 122 -5.80 13.85 -7.35
C GLN A 122 -4.30 13.81 -7.61
N PHE A 123 -3.47 13.55 -6.59
CA PHE A 123 -2.04 13.34 -6.76
C PHE A 123 -1.75 12.23 -7.78
N MET A 124 -2.40 11.07 -7.63
CA MET A 124 -2.26 9.93 -8.52
C MET A 124 -2.67 10.25 -9.97
N ASN A 125 -3.71 11.05 -10.16
CA ASN A 125 -4.29 11.33 -11.48
C ASN A 125 -3.69 12.56 -12.18
N SER A 126 -3.31 13.60 -11.45
CA SER A 126 -2.95 14.92 -11.99
C SER A 126 -1.52 15.37 -11.72
N SER A 127 -0.85 14.82 -10.71
CA SER A 127 0.52 15.22 -10.35
C SER A 127 1.61 14.46 -11.11
N ILE A 128 1.22 13.74 -12.17
CA ILE A 128 2.12 12.98 -13.06
C ILE A 128 2.90 13.91 -14.02
N ASP A 129 2.36 15.11 -14.31
CA ASP A 129 2.94 16.07 -15.25
C ASP A 129 3.97 17.01 -14.60
N GLY A 130 5.01 16.40 -14.01
CA GLY A 130 6.43 16.82 -14.06
C GLY A 130 6.87 18.23 -13.64
N HIS A 131 5.98 19.15 -13.28
CA HIS A 131 6.29 20.57 -13.04
C HIS A 131 5.85 21.08 -11.67
N SER A 132 5.23 20.24 -10.85
CA SER A 132 4.75 20.62 -9.54
C SER A 132 5.75 20.21 -8.45
N ASN A 133 6.43 21.20 -7.87
CA ASN A 133 7.11 21.04 -6.58
C ASN A 133 6.02 20.77 -5.52
N LEU A 134 5.71 19.50 -5.27
CA LEU A 134 4.76 19.10 -4.24
C LEU A 134 5.47 18.88 -2.91
N ARG A 135 4.75 19.20 -1.84
CA ARG A 135 5.13 18.92 -0.47
C ARG A 135 4.29 17.77 0.04
N LEU A 136 4.96 16.79 0.59
CA LEU A 136 4.37 15.61 1.22
C LEU A 136 4.46 15.76 2.73
N GLY A 137 3.39 15.39 3.40
CA GLY A 137 3.42 15.03 4.81
C GLY A 137 2.40 13.95 5.12
N VAL A 138 2.24 13.68 6.41
CA VAL A 138 1.44 12.58 6.90
C VAL A 138 0.74 12.95 8.21
N THR A 139 -0.52 12.54 8.33
CA THR A 139 -1.17 12.34 9.61
C THR A 139 -1.03 10.86 9.98
N ALA A 140 -0.52 10.59 11.17
CA ALA A 140 -0.50 9.25 11.74
C ALA A 140 -1.46 9.21 12.94
N THR A 141 -2.37 8.24 12.92
CA THR A 141 -3.34 8.02 14.01
C THR A 141 -3.19 6.59 14.52
N ALA A 142 -3.12 6.39 15.83
CA ALA A 142 -3.04 5.05 16.40
C ALA A 142 -4.31 4.25 16.05
N LYS A 143 -4.15 2.98 15.65
CA LYS A 143 -5.31 2.10 15.38
C LYS A 143 -6.07 1.74 16.65
N THR A 144 -5.38 1.65 17.78
CA THR A 144 -5.95 1.32 19.09
C THR A 144 -6.78 2.44 19.66
N GLU A 145 -6.41 3.71 19.39
CA GLU A 145 -7.11 4.87 19.91
C GLU A 145 -7.06 6.05 18.92
N LYS A 146 -8.21 6.40 18.33
CA LYS A 146 -8.31 7.44 17.30
C LYS A 146 -7.98 8.85 17.80
N SER A 147 -8.02 9.09 19.11
CA SER A 147 -7.66 10.37 19.73
C SER A 147 -6.14 10.61 19.67
N VAL A 148 -5.35 9.55 19.65
CA VAL A 148 -3.90 9.59 19.60
C VAL A 148 -3.46 9.76 18.15
N SER A 149 -3.17 11.01 17.78
CA SER A 149 -2.72 11.36 16.43
C SER A 149 -1.60 12.38 16.45
N ALA A 150 -0.80 12.36 15.39
CA ALA A 150 0.20 13.37 15.10
C ALA A 150 0.15 13.70 13.61
N ALA A 151 0.49 14.94 13.25
CA ALA A 151 0.54 15.36 11.87
C ALA A 151 1.78 16.21 11.61
N THR A 152 2.44 15.96 10.49
CA THR A 152 3.47 16.86 9.98
C THR A 152 2.82 18.11 9.40
N LYS A 153 3.49 19.26 9.54
CA LYS A 153 3.06 20.48 8.88
C LYS A 153 3.40 20.40 7.38
N VAL A 154 2.41 20.61 6.52
CA VAL A 154 2.58 20.61 5.07
C VAL A 154 2.04 21.91 4.51
N ASN A 155 2.89 22.70 3.86
CA ASN A 155 2.53 23.94 3.17
C ASN A 155 3.65 24.32 2.20
N GLY A 156 3.60 25.50 1.57
CA GLY A 156 4.57 25.92 0.55
C GLY A 156 6.06 25.86 0.96
N SER A 157 6.39 25.83 2.26
CA SER A 157 7.77 25.72 2.77
C SER A 157 8.02 24.54 3.72
N SER A 158 6.98 23.83 4.16
CA SER A 158 7.06 22.73 5.13
C SER A 158 6.64 21.39 4.50
N GLY A 159 7.33 20.32 4.85
CA GLY A 159 7.11 18.98 4.33
C GLY A 159 8.16 18.54 3.30
N ILE A 160 8.16 17.24 3.03
CA ILE A 160 9.12 16.57 2.15
C ILE A 160 8.85 16.94 0.70
N THR A 161 9.85 17.44 -0.03
CA THR A 161 9.72 17.72 -1.45
C THR A 161 9.56 16.42 -2.23
N ILE A 162 8.56 16.32 -3.10
CA ILE A 162 8.45 15.24 -4.09
C ILE A 162 8.42 15.85 -5.49
N PHE A 163 9.06 15.17 -6.45
CA PHE A 163 9.28 15.71 -7.81
C PHE A 163 10.03 17.04 -7.83
N GLY A 164 11.09 17.18 -7.02
CA GLY A 164 11.96 18.34 -7.11
C GLY A 164 12.57 18.49 -8.50
N SER A 165 12.80 19.74 -8.92
CA SER A 165 13.48 20.04 -10.19
C SER A 165 14.82 19.30 -10.27
N LEU A 166 15.03 18.60 -11.38
CA LEU A 166 16.38 18.34 -11.87
C LEU A 166 17.11 19.67 -12.14
#